data_AF-A0A0E0I0S3-F1
#
_entry.id   AF-A0A0E0I0S3-F1
#
_cell.length_a   1.000
_cell.length_b   1.000
_cell.length_c   1.000
_cell.angle_alpha   90.00
_cell.angle_beta   90.00
_cell.angle_gamma   90.00
#
_symmetry.space_group_name_H-M   'P 1'
#
loop_
_entity.id
_entity.type
_entity.pdbx_description
1 polymer ?
#
loop_
_entity_poly.entity_id
_entity_poly.type
_entity_poly.pdbx_seq_one_letter_code
_entity_poly.pdbx_strand_id
1 'polypeptide(L)'
;MECAAKGLVAEPCASEARRRCGGCGAVAYCSRAHQNVHWGFHKEECARLAEQMSRIDMLKQFPFTFSVESPALNHTFPSPRCFLLESFKLHQKGLWKSECICDPEVTSVKDLSKTTDWSMGSALCPCTGPEKELYQLAVFGELRALFPGVRIYIELVGPAVPKSRDGELVTISNYAHCCDESCFCKSSIGSKDLSCSAVTFKLRKGLYHERYSDIVKDSKPHLIVAANAGIAAYPSWISTIEIIRKVGIPAIFTDFCEEAAHLASSCIASITGQPLRVPLAVHPIRQA
;
A
#
# COMPACT_ATOMS: atom_id res chain seq x y z
N MET A 1 -21.66 -6.63 -9.65
CA MET A 1 -21.14 -5.28 -9.33
C MET A 1 -22.28 -4.41 -8.82
N GLU A 2 -22.02 -3.44 -7.95
CA GLU A 2 -23.03 -2.47 -7.50
C GLU A 2 -23.34 -1.41 -8.57
N CYS A 3 -24.55 -0.85 -8.54
CA CYS A 3 -24.94 0.22 -9.44
C CYS A 3 -24.27 1.54 -9.02
N ALA A 4 -23.57 2.20 -9.93
CA ALA A 4 -22.87 3.46 -9.64
C ALA A 4 -23.81 4.64 -9.34
N ALA A 5 -25.11 4.52 -9.63
CA ALA A 5 -26.11 5.52 -9.27
C ALA A 5 -26.83 5.23 -7.94
N LYS A 6 -26.41 4.19 -7.20
CA LYS A 6 -27.03 3.79 -5.93
C LYS A 6 -26.93 4.97 -4.93
N GLY A 7 -28.08 5.41 -4.41
CA GLY A 7 -28.16 6.57 -3.51
C GLY A 7 -28.24 7.93 -4.19
N LEU A 8 -28.13 8.01 -5.52
CA LEU A 8 -28.32 9.25 -6.30
C LEU A 8 -29.74 9.40 -6.85
N VAL A 9 -30.56 8.35 -6.76
CA VAL A 9 -31.93 8.29 -7.26
C VAL A 9 -32.87 7.81 -6.17
N ALA A 10 -34.09 8.35 -6.16
CA ALA A 10 -35.15 7.95 -5.22
C ALA A 10 -35.68 6.54 -5.51
N GLU A 11 -35.59 6.09 -6.77
CA GLU A 11 -35.99 4.73 -7.15
C GLU A 11 -34.96 3.70 -6.67
N PRO A 12 -35.42 2.59 -6.04
CA PRO A 12 -34.53 1.55 -5.58
C PRO A 12 -33.87 0.81 -6.76
N CYS A 13 -32.62 0.38 -6.59
CA CYS A 13 -31.91 -0.38 -7.61
C CYS A 13 -32.56 -1.75 -7.84
N ALA A 14 -32.89 -2.06 -9.11
CA ALA A 14 -33.61 -3.26 -9.52
C ALA A 14 -32.80 -4.57 -9.50
N SER A 15 -31.83 -4.73 -8.59
CA SER A 15 -30.80 -5.79 -8.52
C SER A 15 -29.57 -5.60 -9.45
N GLU A 16 -28.75 -6.65 -9.61
CA GLU A 16 -27.33 -6.62 -10.02
C GLU A 16 -27.02 -5.75 -11.26
N ALA A 17 -26.01 -4.87 -11.15
CA ALA A 17 -25.62 -3.97 -12.23
C ALA A 17 -24.79 -4.69 -13.32
N ARG A 18 -25.46 -5.07 -14.41
CA ARG A 18 -24.84 -5.80 -15.54
C ARG A 18 -24.42 -4.91 -16.70
N ARG A 19 -24.91 -3.67 -16.78
CA ARG A 19 -24.62 -2.75 -17.89
C ARG A 19 -23.41 -1.89 -17.54
N ARG A 20 -22.29 -2.08 -18.23
CA ARG A 20 -21.12 -1.21 -18.07
C ARG A 20 -21.26 0.10 -18.86
N CYS A 21 -20.57 1.15 -18.41
CA CYS A 21 -20.43 2.36 -19.21
C CYS A 21 -19.74 2.02 -20.54
N GLY A 22 -20.31 2.47 -21.66
CA GLY A 22 -19.75 2.18 -22.98
C GLY A 22 -18.46 2.91 -23.30
N GLY A 23 -18.14 3.99 -22.58
CA GLY A 23 -16.89 4.73 -22.74
C GLY A 23 -15.74 4.11 -21.97
N CYS A 24 -15.86 4.06 -20.64
CA CYS A 24 -14.78 3.58 -19.78
C CYS A 24 -14.80 2.08 -19.49
N GLY A 25 -15.95 1.41 -19.58
CA GLY A 25 -16.09 0.02 -19.13
C GLY A 25 -15.95 -0.21 -17.61
N ALA A 26 -15.51 0.78 -16.83
CA ALA A 26 -15.19 0.64 -15.41
C ALA A 26 -16.44 0.54 -14.50
N VAL A 27 -17.41 1.45 -14.68
CA VAL A 27 -18.61 1.56 -13.83
C VAL A 27 -19.80 0.80 -14.41
N ALA A 28 -20.72 0.35 -13.54
CA ALA A 28 -21.88 -0.44 -13.92
C ALA A 28 -23.22 0.13 -13.43
N TYR A 29 -24.28 -0.16 -14.17
CA TYR A 29 -25.63 0.32 -13.93
C TYR A 29 -26.65 -0.82 -14.02
N CYS A 30 -27.69 -0.76 -13.18
CA CYS A 30 -28.84 -1.67 -13.30
C CYS A 30 -29.79 -1.21 -14.42
N SER A 31 -29.83 0.08 -14.75
CA SER A 31 -30.69 0.65 -15.79
C SER A 31 -30.01 1.80 -16.55
N ARG A 32 -30.56 2.13 -17.74
CA ARG A 32 -30.12 3.30 -18.51
C ARG A 32 -30.47 4.61 -17.82
N ALA A 33 -31.58 4.66 -17.09
CA ALA A 33 -31.97 5.82 -16.30
C ALA A 33 -30.90 6.16 -15.24
N HIS A 34 -30.42 5.15 -14.52
CA HIS A 34 -29.35 5.31 -13.52
C HIS A 34 -28.03 5.75 -14.16
N GLN A 35 -27.70 5.23 -15.35
CA GLN A 35 -26.55 5.71 -16.11
C GLN A 35 -26.66 7.20 -16.44
N ASN A 36 -27.83 7.66 -16.90
CA ASN A 36 -28.04 9.06 -17.27
C ASN A 36 -27.94 10.00 -16.07
N VAL A 37 -28.45 9.60 -14.91
CA VAL A 37 -28.33 10.39 -13.67
C VAL A 37 -26.87 10.47 -13.21
N HIS A 38 -26.18 9.34 -13.16
CA HIS A 38 -24.76 9.32 -12.76
C HIS A 38 -23.85 10.00 -13.80
N TRP A 39 -24.27 10.09 -15.07
CA TRP A 39 -23.48 10.72 -16.14
C TRP A 39 -23.11 12.18 -15.84
N GLY A 40 -23.97 12.92 -15.12
CA GLY A 40 -23.67 14.29 -14.69
C GLY A 40 -22.39 14.42 -13.85
N PHE A 41 -22.01 13.35 -13.15
CA PHE A 41 -20.79 13.29 -12.33
C PHE A 41 -19.69 12.48 -13.02
N HIS A 42 -20.07 11.37 -13.65
CA HIS A 42 -19.14 10.42 -14.25
C HIS A 42 -18.45 10.96 -15.51
N LYS A 43 -19.07 11.88 -16.25
CA LYS A 43 -18.58 12.32 -17.57
C LYS A 43 -17.13 12.81 -17.53
N GLU A 44 -16.78 13.60 -16.50
CA GLU A 44 -15.44 14.17 -16.34
C GLU A 44 -14.39 13.09 -16.06
N GLU A 45 -14.77 12.07 -15.28
CA GLU A 45 -13.91 10.94 -14.92
C GLU A 45 -13.88 9.81 -15.97
N CYS A 46 -14.78 9.82 -16.94
CA CYS A 46 -14.96 8.70 -17.87
C CYS A 46 -13.71 8.49 -18.74
N ALA A 47 -13.03 9.55 -19.16
CA ALA A 47 -11.82 9.43 -19.99
C ALA A 47 -10.66 8.78 -19.20
N ARG A 48 -10.42 9.26 -17.97
CA ARG A 48 -9.39 8.72 -17.07
C ARG A 48 -9.65 7.25 -16.76
N LEU A 49 -10.89 6.89 -16.45
CA LEU A 49 -11.28 5.49 -16.19
C LEU A 49 -11.14 4.61 -17.44
N ALA A 50 -11.38 5.13 -18.64
CA ALA A 50 -11.17 4.40 -19.89
C ALA A 50 -9.68 4.07 -20.10
N GLU A 51 -8.81 5.04 -19.82
CA GLU A 51 -7.37 4.83 -19.89
C GLU A 51 -6.91 3.75 -18.89
N GLN A 52 -7.40 3.80 -17.65
CA GLN A 52 -7.11 2.76 -16.65
C GLN A 52 -7.58 1.37 -17.09
N MET A 53 -8.77 1.27 -17.69
CA MET A 53 -9.30 0.01 -18.18
C MET A 53 -8.54 -0.53 -19.40
N SER A 54 -7.89 0.33 -20.20
CA SER A 54 -7.02 -0.12 -21.30
C SER A 54 -5.75 -0.84 -20.81
N ARG A 55 -5.29 -0.52 -19.59
CA ARG A 55 -4.11 -1.13 -18.97
C ARG A 55 -4.43 -2.42 -18.19
N ILE A 56 -5.69 -2.87 -18.15
CA ILE A 56 -6.11 -3.98 -17.28
C ILE A 56 -5.44 -5.32 -17.62
N ASP A 57 -5.10 -5.57 -18.89
CA ASP A 57 -4.43 -6.80 -19.28
C ASP A 57 -2.95 -6.82 -18.87
N MET A 58 -2.31 -5.65 -18.72
CA MET A 58 -0.99 -5.55 -18.09
C MET A 58 -1.07 -5.80 -16.58
N LEU A 59 -2.15 -5.35 -15.91
CA LEU A 59 -2.38 -5.61 -14.48
C LEU A 59 -2.54 -7.11 -14.18
N LYS A 60 -2.99 -7.91 -15.15
CA LYS A 60 -3.08 -9.39 -15.02
C LYS A 60 -1.73 -10.10 -15.09
N GLN A 61 -0.65 -9.41 -15.48
CA GLN A 61 0.68 -9.99 -15.71
C GLN A 61 1.68 -9.74 -14.57
N PHE A 62 1.27 -9.12 -13.46
CA PHE A 62 2.15 -8.93 -12.32
C PHE A 62 2.56 -10.27 -11.68
N PRO A 63 3.82 -10.41 -11.19
CA PRO A 63 4.32 -11.63 -10.56
C PRO A 63 3.72 -11.88 -9.16
N PHE A 64 2.79 -11.02 -8.73
CA PHE A 64 1.89 -11.27 -7.62
C PHE A 64 0.48 -11.38 -8.20
N THR A 65 -0.18 -12.50 -7.96
CA THR A 65 -1.61 -12.62 -8.22
C THR A 65 -2.34 -11.75 -7.21
N PHE A 66 -2.98 -10.66 -7.66
CA PHE A 66 -4.21 -10.24 -6.99
C PHE A 66 -5.09 -11.49 -6.98
N SER A 67 -5.47 -11.96 -5.79
CA SER A 67 -6.15 -13.24 -5.59
C SER A 67 -7.18 -13.48 -6.70
N VAL A 68 -6.90 -14.43 -7.57
CA VAL A 68 -7.79 -14.86 -8.67
C VAL A 68 -9.09 -15.44 -8.10
N GLU A 69 -9.04 -15.82 -6.82
CA GLU A 69 -10.17 -16.23 -6.00
C GLU A 69 -10.98 -14.98 -5.60
N SER A 70 -11.73 -14.43 -6.55
CA SER A 70 -13.04 -13.89 -6.16
C SER A 70 -13.77 -15.03 -5.43
N PRO A 71 -14.38 -14.78 -4.26
CA PRO A 71 -15.12 -15.82 -3.56
C PRO A 71 -16.03 -16.49 -4.58
N ALA A 72 -16.01 -17.83 -4.63
CA ALA A 72 -17.11 -18.56 -5.23
C ALA A 72 -18.41 -17.92 -4.71
N LEU A 73 -19.46 -17.86 -5.53
CA LEU A 73 -20.78 -17.25 -5.26
C LEU A 73 -21.48 -17.64 -3.94
N ASN A 74 -20.81 -18.42 -3.09
CA ASN A 74 -21.19 -18.84 -1.76
C ASN A 74 -20.72 -17.80 -0.72
N HIS A 75 -21.29 -16.60 -0.74
CA HIS A 75 -21.60 -15.67 0.36
C HIS A 75 -20.78 -15.61 1.69
N THR A 76 -19.54 -16.08 1.81
CA THR A 76 -18.82 -16.09 3.11
C THR A 76 -18.11 -14.79 3.47
N PHE A 77 -17.68 -13.97 2.50
CA PHE A 77 -16.97 -12.71 2.77
C PHE A 77 -17.54 -11.53 1.97
N PRO A 78 -17.76 -10.34 2.58
CA PRO A 78 -18.39 -9.20 1.91
C PRO A 78 -17.55 -8.56 0.80
N SER A 79 -16.24 -8.80 0.75
CA SER A 79 -15.37 -8.30 -0.31
C SER A 79 -14.12 -9.17 -0.50
N PRO A 80 -13.46 -9.10 -1.69
CA PRO A 80 -12.17 -9.75 -1.94
C PRO A 80 -11.08 -9.33 -0.95
N ARG A 81 -11.14 -8.09 -0.44
CA ARG A 81 -10.24 -7.59 0.59
C ARG A 81 -10.45 -8.31 1.93
N CYS A 82 -11.69 -8.57 2.33
CA CYS A 82 -11.99 -9.35 3.54
C CYS A 82 -11.46 -10.78 3.41
N PHE A 83 -11.67 -11.42 2.26
CA PHE A 83 -11.15 -12.76 1.97
C PHE A 83 -9.62 -12.82 2.05
N LEU A 84 -8.93 -11.84 1.45
CA LEU A 84 -7.47 -11.75 1.51
C LEU A 84 -6.97 -11.55 2.95
N LEU A 85 -7.58 -10.64 3.71
CA LEU A 85 -7.19 -10.45 5.11
C LEU A 85 -7.46 -11.70 5.95
N GLU A 86 -8.52 -12.45 5.65
CA GLU A 86 -8.82 -13.71 6.34
C GLU A 86 -7.82 -14.82 5.98
N SER A 87 -7.34 -14.87 4.74
CA SER A 87 -6.30 -15.85 4.36
C SER A 87 -4.99 -15.64 5.13
N PHE A 88 -4.71 -14.40 5.53
CA PHE A 88 -3.63 -14.05 6.47
C PHE A 88 -4.05 -14.10 7.95
N LYS A 89 -5.31 -14.46 8.26
CA LYS A 89 -5.92 -14.43 9.60
C LYS A 89 -5.88 -13.03 10.26
N LEU A 90 -5.88 -11.97 9.47
CA LEU A 90 -5.81 -10.56 9.87
C LEU A 90 -7.16 -9.84 9.81
N HIS A 91 -8.16 -10.46 9.18
CA HIS A 91 -9.49 -9.87 9.01
C HIS A 91 -10.11 -9.44 10.36
N GLN A 92 -10.55 -8.18 10.43
CA GLN A 92 -11.11 -7.55 11.63
C GLN A 92 -10.16 -7.54 12.86
N LYS A 93 -8.84 -7.65 12.67
CA LYS A 93 -7.85 -7.66 13.78
C LYS A 93 -6.90 -6.47 13.74
N GLY A 94 -6.63 -5.90 14.92
CA GLY A 94 -5.59 -4.88 15.12
C GLY A 94 -5.70 -3.72 14.14
N LEU A 95 -4.56 -3.33 13.55
CA LEU A 95 -4.48 -2.27 12.54
C LEU A 95 -5.22 -2.59 11.24
N TRP A 96 -5.43 -3.87 10.92
CA TRP A 96 -6.09 -4.30 9.69
C TRP A 96 -7.61 -4.14 9.72
N LYS A 97 -8.19 -3.83 10.89
CA LYS A 97 -9.64 -3.56 11.01
C LYS A 97 -10.05 -2.35 10.15
N SER A 98 -9.20 -1.32 10.02
CA SER A 98 -9.53 -0.15 9.19
C SER A 98 -9.61 -0.46 7.70
N GLU A 99 -9.07 -1.60 7.24
CA GLU A 99 -9.08 -1.97 5.84
C GLU A 99 -10.44 -2.56 5.39
N CYS A 100 -11.35 -2.92 6.32
CA CYS A 100 -12.66 -3.48 5.99
C CYS A 100 -13.78 -3.13 7.00
N ILE A 101 -14.98 -2.83 6.51
CA ILE A 101 -16.17 -2.42 7.30
C ILE A 101 -17.24 -3.53 7.31
N CYS A 102 -16.83 -4.78 7.14
CA CYS A 102 -17.72 -5.95 7.10
C CYS A 102 -18.30 -6.34 8.47
N ASP A 103 -18.02 -5.57 9.52
CA ASP A 103 -18.50 -5.80 10.87
C ASP A 103 -20.03 -5.59 10.92
N PRO A 104 -20.84 -6.61 11.28
CA PRO A 104 -22.30 -6.53 11.24
C PRO A 104 -22.92 -5.50 12.20
N GLU A 105 -22.16 -4.97 13.16
CA GLU A 105 -22.63 -3.97 14.13
C GLU A 105 -22.44 -2.51 13.69
N VAL A 106 -21.77 -2.24 12.56
CA VAL A 106 -21.49 -0.87 12.12
C VAL A 106 -22.56 -0.38 11.14
N THR A 107 -23.66 0.17 11.67
CA THR A 107 -24.79 0.67 10.88
C THR A 107 -24.59 2.06 10.25
N SER A 108 -23.44 2.72 10.48
CA SER A 108 -23.23 4.11 10.04
C SER A 108 -21.75 4.47 9.88
N VAL A 109 -21.44 5.10 8.74
CA VAL A 109 -20.10 5.65 8.40
C VAL A 109 -19.64 6.71 9.42
N LYS A 110 -20.57 7.32 10.18
CA LYS A 110 -20.25 8.33 11.21
C LYS A 110 -19.78 7.74 12.54
N ASP A 111 -19.95 6.44 12.77
CA ASP A 111 -19.59 5.81 14.05
C ASP A 111 -18.15 5.30 14.07
N LEU A 112 -17.58 4.95 12.90
CA LEU A 112 -16.17 4.59 12.75
C LEU A 112 -15.22 5.79 12.94
N SER A 113 -15.63 6.99 12.51
CA SER A 113 -14.82 8.20 12.69
C SER A 113 -14.77 8.66 14.15
N LYS A 114 -15.56 8.07 15.05
CA LYS A 114 -15.65 8.45 16.46
C LYS A 114 -15.15 7.39 17.44
N THR A 115 -15.02 6.12 17.03
CA THR A 115 -14.71 5.02 17.97
C THR A 115 -13.38 4.33 17.72
N THR A 116 -12.75 4.53 16.57
CA THR A 116 -11.33 4.20 16.39
C THR A 116 -10.56 5.49 16.19
N ASP A 117 -10.37 6.24 17.28
CA ASP A 117 -9.48 7.38 17.35
C ASP A 117 -8.02 6.90 17.29
N TRP A 118 -7.64 6.29 16.17
CA TRP A 118 -6.26 6.33 15.72
C TRP A 118 -6.09 7.66 15.04
N SER A 119 -5.84 8.69 15.85
CA SER A 119 -5.51 10.05 15.41
C SER A 119 -4.12 10.08 14.75
N MET A 120 -3.87 9.22 13.76
CA MET A 120 -2.78 9.40 12.84
C MET A 120 -3.30 10.35 11.75
N GLY A 121 -3.19 11.65 12.02
CA GLY A 121 -3.43 12.66 10.99
C GLY A 121 -2.68 12.30 9.71
N SER A 122 -3.19 12.63 8.53
CA SER A 122 -2.60 12.28 7.23
C SER A 122 -1.10 12.59 7.10
N ALA A 123 -0.59 13.54 7.90
CA ALA A 123 0.82 13.83 8.10
C ALA A 123 1.66 12.68 8.67
N LEU A 124 1.05 11.63 9.22
CA LEU A 124 1.66 10.48 9.89
C LEU A 124 1.55 9.19 9.08
N CYS A 125 1.12 9.25 7.82
CA CYS A 125 1.07 8.09 6.93
C CYS A 125 2.48 7.45 6.79
N PRO A 126 2.65 6.13 7.01
CA PRO A 126 3.90 5.46 6.69
C PRO A 126 4.19 5.62 5.19
N CYS A 127 5.46 5.67 4.79
CA CYS A 127 5.98 5.99 3.45
C CYS A 127 6.30 7.48 3.15
N THR A 128 6.55 8.32 4.15
CA THR A 128 7.16 9.65 3.90
C THR A 128 8.68 9.66 4.15
N GLY A 129 9.31 8.51 4.37
CA GLY A 129 10.75 8.42 4.66
C GLY A 129 11.08 8.28 6.14
N PRO A 130 12.38 8.07 6.47
CA PRO A 130 12.83 7.73 7.82
C PRO A 130 12.51 8.81 8.86
N GLU A 131 12.34 10.08 8.48
CA GLU A 131 11.94 11.14 9.43
C GLU A 131 10.66 10.85 10.21
N LYS A 132 9.69 10.13 9.62
CA LYS A 132 8.41 9.80 10.27
C LYS A 132 8.29 8.32 10.63
N GLU A 133 8.85 7.46 9.79
CA GLU A 133 8.84 6.00 10.00
C GLU A 133 9.61 5.57 11.25
N LEU A 134 10.65 6.34 11.65
CA LEU A 134 11.41 6.08 12.88
C LEU A 134 10.56 6.19 14.16
N TYR A 135 9.48 6.98 14.15
CA TYR A 135 8.55 7.07 15.27
C TYR A 135 7.49 5.96 15.25
N GLN A 136 7.41 5.19 14.17
CA GLN A 136 6.37 4.19 13.91
C GLN A 136 6.96 2.80 13.66
N LEU A 137 8.20 2.54 14.07
CA LEU A 137 8.85 1.24 13.86
C LEU A 137 7.96 0.09 14.33
N ALA A 138 7.22 0.25 15.43
CA ALA A 138 6.27 -0.74 15.95
C ALA A 138 5.23 -1.23 14.91
N VAL A 139 4.79 -0.37 13.99
CA VAL A 139 3.83 -0.72 12.92
C VAL A 139 4.42 -1.76 11.97
N PHE A 140 5.74 -1.77 11.76
CA PHE A 140 6.36 -2.79 10.93
C PHE A 140 6.33 -4.19 11.54
N GLY A 141 5.95 -4.33 12.82
CA GLY A 141 5.60 -5.62 13.42
C GLY A 141 4.49 -6.35 12.65
N GLU A 142 3.61 -5.61 11.95
CA GLU A 142 2.54 -6.18 11.13
C GLU A 142 3.07 -6.97 9.90
N LEU A 143 4.29 -6.70 9.44
CA LEU A 143 4.91 -7.46 8.34
C LEU A 143 5.05 -8.95 8.67
N ARG A 144 5.11 -9.29 9.96
CA ARG A 144 5.20 -10.68 10.44
C ARG A 144 3.98 -11.51 10.09
N ALA A 145 2.81 -10.87 10.03
CA ALA A 145 1.57 -11.53 9.62
C ALA A 145 1.49 -11.74 8.10
N LEU A 146 2.07 -10.81 7.33
CA LEU A 146 2.09 -10.89 5.86
C LEU A 146 3.10 -11.91 5.32
N PHE A 147 4.20 -12.14 6.03
CA PHE A 147 5.29 -13.02 5.59
C PHE A 147 5.64 -14.08 6.65
N PRO A 148 4.73 -15.03 6.94
CA PRO A 148 4.98 -16.07 7.94
C PRO A 148 6.20 -16.92 7.57
N GLY A 149 7.08 -17.17 8.54
CA GLY A 149 8.31 -17.96 8.34
C GLY A 149 9.44 -17.26 7.60
N VAL A 150 9.27 -16.00 7.18
CA VAL A 150 10.33 -15.21 6.55
C VAL A 150 11.05 -14.40 7.62
N ARG A 151 12.39 -14.41 7.61
CA ARG A 151 13.20 -13.50 8.43
C ARG A 151 13.36 -12.18 7.68
N ILE A 152 12.78 -11.11 8.23
CA ILE A 152 12.80 -9.78 7.62
C ILE A 152 13.85 -8.94 8.34
N TYR A 153 14.86 -8.50 7.59
CA TYR A 153 15.88 -7.56 8.04
C TYR A 153 15.86 -6.34 7.13
N ILE A 154 15.67 -5.15 7.71
CA ILE A 154 15.47 -3.88 7.00
C ILE A 154 16.54 -2.90 7.44
N GLU A 155 17.37 -2.40 6.52
CA GLU A 155 18.23 -1.25 6.79
C GLU A 155 17.54 0.02 6.33
N LEU A 156 17.15 0.88 7.28
CA LEU A 156 16.59 2.19 7.00
C LEU A 156 17.73 3.19 6.85
N VAL A 157 17.96 3.64 5.61
CA VAL A 157 19.05 4.54 5.26
C VAL A 157 18.48 5.90 4.90
N GLY A 158 18.95 6.96 5.55
CA GLY A 158 18.60 8.31 5.14
C GLY A 158 19.30 9.42 5.94
N PRO A 159 19.41 10.63 5.36
CA PRO A 159 20.07 11.75 6.03
C PRO A 159 19.32 12.22 7.28
N ALA A 160 18.01 11.98 7.36
CA ALA A 160 17.15 12.36 8.48
C ALA A 160 17.33 11.48 9.73
N VAL A 161 17.99 10.32 9.63
CA VAL A 161 18.27 9.48 10.81
C VAL A 161 19.08 10.28 11.84
N PRO A 162 18.64 10.36 13.12
CA PRO A 162 19.39 11.06 14.15
C PRO A 162 20.79 10.48 14.33
N LYS A 163 21.81 11.33 14.51
CA LYS A 163 23.20 10.87 14.70
C LYS A 163 23.34 9.93 15.90
N SER A 164 22.55 10.13 16.95
CA SER A 164 22.51 9.27 18.14
C SER A 164 21.99 7.86 17.87
N ARG A 165 21.27 7.65 16.77
CA ARG A 165 20.66 6.37 16.38
C ARG A 165 21.37 5.72 15.20
N ASP A 166 22.46 6.30 14.69
CA ASP A 166 23.21 5.71 13.58
C ASP A 166 23.86 4.38 14.02
N GLY A 167 23.58 3.31 13.28
CA GLY A 167 24.00 1.95 13.59
C GLY A 167 23.14 1.21 14.61
N GLU A 168 22.09 1.85 15.16
CA GLU A 168 21.18 1.21 16.12
C GLU A 168 20.46 0.01 15.49
N LEU A 169 20.47 -1.10 16.22
CA LEU A 169 19.75 -2.32 15.88
C LEU A 169 18.47 -2.43 16.71
N VAL A 170 17.31 -2.44 16.05
CA VAL A 170 16.00 -2.55 16.69
C VAL A 170 15.36 -3.87 16.29
N THR A 171 14.87 -4.65 17.26
CA THR A 171 14.18 -5.92 16.97
C THR A 171 12.74 -5.85 17.46
N ILE A 172 11.81 -6.15 16.56
CA ILE A 172 10.37 -6.15 16.83
C ILE A 172 9.87 -7.58 16.85
N SER A 173 9.61 -8.07 18.06
CA SER A 173 9.14 -9.42 18.34
C SER A 173 7.65 -9.49 18.70
N ASN A 174 6.97 -8.35 18.79
CA ASN A 174 5.55 -8.23 19.15
C ASN A 174 4.81 -7.33 18.15
N TYR A 175 3.48 -7.48 18.07
CA TYR A 175 2.61 -6.55 17.34
C TYR A 175 2.51 -5.21 18.08
N ALA A 176 2.13 -4.15 17.37
CA ALA A 176 1.89 -2.86 18.00
C ALA A 176 0.71 -2.97 18.99
N HIS A 177 0.89 -2.46 20.20
CA HIS A 177 -0.15 -2.47 21.23
C HIS A 177 -0.83 -1.10 21.31
N CYS A 178 -2.15 -1.10 21.48
CA CYS A 178 -2.88 0.13 21.77
C CYS A 178 -2.55 0.65 23.17
N CYS A 179 -2.27 1.94 23.27
CA CYS A 179 -1.98 2.60 24.54
C CYS A 179 -3.26 2.93 25.32
N ASP A 180 -4.41 3.11 24.66
CA ASP A 180 -5.67 3.50 25.29
C ASP A 180 -6.25 2.38 26.17
N GLU A 181 -6.38 2.65 27.48
CA GLU A 181 -6.92 1.73 28.50
C GLU A 181 -8.39 1.38 28.31
N SER A 182 -9.14 2.24 27.63
CA SER A 182 -10.57 2.06 27.35
C SER A 182 -10.84 1.40 25.98
N CYS A 183 -9.81 1.20 25.16
CA CYS A 183 -10.01 0.70 23.80
C CYS A 183 -10.29 -0.81 23.79
N PHE A 184 -11.40 -1.19 23.13
CA PHE A 184 -11.85 -2.57 22.95
C PHE A 184 -10.82 -3.48 22.25
N CYS A 185 -9.81 -2.94 21.55
CA CYS A 185 -8.77 -3.77 20.94
C CYS A 185 -7.83 -4.45 21.96
N LYS A 186 -7.81 -4.00 23.24
CA LYS A 186 -7.04 -4.65 24.31
C LYS A 186 -7.65 -5.98 24.77
N SER A 187 -8.92 -6.25 24.50
CA SER A 187 -9.64 -7.37 25.13
C SER A 187 -9.42 -8.75 24.49
N SER A 188 -8.70 -8.89 23.36
CA SER A 188 -8.83 -10.14 22.57
C SER A 188 -7.59 -10.64 21.82
N ILE A 189 -6.36 -10.32 22.23
CA ILE A 189 -5.17 -10.99 21.64
C ILE A 189 -4.46 -11.80 22.72
N GLY A 190 -4.98 -13.02 22.95
CA GLY A 190 -4.27 -14.04 23.69
C GLY A 190 -2.96 -14.37 22.97
N SER A 191 -1.85 -14.27 23.69
CA SER A 191 -0.47 -14.52 23.26
C SER A 191 -0.21 -16.02 23.00
N LYS A 192 -1.00 -16.67 22.17
CA LYS A 192 -0.79 -18.07 21.81
C LYS A 192 -0.57 -18.21 20.30
N ASP A 193 0.66 -18.61 20.00
CA ASP A 193 1.09 -19.30 18.79
C ASP A 193 0.95 -18.57 17.45
N LEU A 194 1.87 -17.64 17.20
CA LEU A 194 2.53 -17.63 15.89
C LEU A 194 4.03 -17.76 16.10
N SER A 195 4.65 -18.76 15.47
CA SER A 195 6.10 -18.87 15.26
C SER A 195 6.59 -17.77 14.30
N CYS A 196 6.22 -16.52 14.56
CA CYS A 196 6.52 -15.39 13.71
C CYS A 196 7.93 -14.92 13.99
N SER A 197 8.78 -15.02 12.97
CA SER A 197 10.10 -14.40 12.92
C SER A 197 10.01 -12.94 13.38
N ALA A 198 10.98 -12.47 14.16
CA ALA A 198 11.08 -11.05 14.48
C ALA A 198 11.41 -10.24 13.21
N VAL A 199 11.00 -8.97 13.18
CA VAL A 199 11.47 -8.01 12.17
C VAL A 199 12.62 -7.23 12.79
N THR A 200 13.77 -7.24 12.13
CA THR A 200 14.96 -6.55 12.61
C THR A 200 15.25 -5.34 11.73
N PHE A 201 15.56 -4.22 12.36
CA PHE A 201 15.92 -2.97 11.72
C PHE A 201 17.34 -2.59 12.07
N LYS A 202 18.05 -2.03 11.10
CA LYS A 202 19.28 -1.27 11.34
C LYS A 202 19.13 0.14 10.79
N LEU A 203 19.43 1.14 11.60
CA LEU A 203 19.31 2.53 11.20
C LEU A 203 20.66 3.05 10.68
N ARG A 204 20.66 3.74 9.54
CA ARG A 204 21.87 4.28 8.92
C ARG A 204 21.66 5.74 8.54
N LYS A 205 22.41 6.63 9.17
CA LYS A 205 22.45 8.04 8.78
C LYS A 205 23.31 8.23 7.53
N GLY A 206 22.79 8.98 6.55
CA GLY A 206 23.51 9.37 5.35
C GLY A 206 22.80 8.94 4.07
N LEU A 207 23.44 9.18 2.93
CA LEU A 207 22.90 8.77 1.63
C LEU A 207 23.26 7.30 1.36
N TYR A 208 22.39 6.60 0.61
CA TYR A 208 22.59 5.18 0.33
C TYR A 208 23.96 4.89 -0.31
N HIS A 209 24.38 5.72 -1.27
CA HIS A 209 25.66 5.53 -1.96
C HIS A 209 26.88 5.72 -1.05
N GLU A 210 26.77 6.54 -0.01
CA GLU A 210 27.83 6.74 0.99
C GLU A 210 27.90 5.57 1.96
N ARG A 211 26.74 4.97 2.29
CA ARG A 211 26.61 3.89 3.27
C ARG A 211 26.69 2.49 2.68
N TYR A 212 26.63 2.33 1.36
CA TYR A 212 26.60 1.01 0.72
C TYR A 212 27.75 0.09 1.14
N SER A 213 28.96 0.63 1.27
CA SER A 213 30.14 -0.12 1.70
C SER A 213 30.02 -0.64 3.14
N ASP A 214 29.28 0.05 4.01
CA ASP A 214 29.00 -0.42 5.36
C ASP A 214 27.89 -1.47 5.38
N ILE A 215 26.86 -1.30 4.55
CA ILE A 215 25.70 -2.22 4.46
C ILE A 215 26.18 -3.62 4.06
N VAL A 216 27.02 -3.69 3.03
CA VAL A 216 27.49 -4.99 2.50
C VAL A 216 28.48 -5.71 3.41
N LYS A 217 29.00 -5.07 4.46
CA LYS A 217 29.81 -5.76 5.49
C LYS A 217 28.96 -6.72 6.31
N ASP A 218 27.70 -6.35 6.56
CA ASP A 218 26.77 -7.17 7.33
C ASP A 218 26.11 -8.20 6.42
N SER A 219 25.43 -7.76 5.35
CA SER A 219 24.83 -8.64 4.35
C SER A 219 24.49 -7.87 3.07
N LYS A 220 24.45 -8.57 1.93
CA LYS A 220 24.01 -7.97 0.66
C LYS A 220 22.49 -7.80 0.66
N PRO A 221 21.94 -6.61 0.35
CA PRO A 221 20.50 -6.43 0.24
C PRO A 221 19.90 -7.29 -0.88
N HIS A 222 18.75 -7.91 -0.60
CA HIS A 222 17.99 -8.69 -1.59
C HIS A 222 17.08 -7.81 -2.45
N LEU A 223 16.62 -6.68 -1.89
CA LEU A 223 15.69 -5.74 -2.49
C LEU A 223 15.98 -4.34 -1.94
N ILE A 224 15.86 -3.32 -2.80
CA ILE A 224 15.91 -1.91 -2.41
C ILE A 224 14.53 -1.31 -2.64
N VAL A 225 13.99 -0.61 -1.65
CA VAL A 225 12.72 0.11 -1.76
C VAL A 225 12.98 1.58 -1.44
N ALA A 226 12.64 2.45 -2.38
CA ALA A 226 12.73 3.89 -2.23
C ALA A 226 11.33 4.50 -2.34
N ALA A 227 10.71 4.70 -1.18
CA ALA A 227 9.40 5.32 -1.09
C ALA A 227 9.51 6.84 -1.32
N ASN A 228 8.59 7.40 -2.13
CA ASN A 228 8.52 8.83 -2.42
C ASN A 228 9.90 9.44 -2.77
N ALA A 229 10.59 8.83 -3.73
CA ALA A 229 12.01 9.04 -3.96
C ALA A 229 12.34 10.46 -4.43
N GLY A 230 11.50 11.10 -5.24
CA GLY A 230 11.78 12.43 -5.78
C GLY A 230 13.04 12.44 -6.65
N ILE A 231 13.24 11.41 -7.47
CA ILE A 231 14.49 11.21 -8.24
C ILE A 231 14.80 12.40 -9.13
N ALA A 232 13.78 12.95 -9.79
CA ALA A 232 13.94 14.11 -10.65
C ALA A 232 14.24 15.40 -9.89
N ALA A 233 13.91 15.46 -8.58
CA ALA A 233 14.07 16.65 -7.75
C ALA A 233 15.43 16.71 -7.03
N TYR A 234 16.05 15.56 -6.74
CA TYR A 234 17.28 15.50 -5.94
C TYR A 234 18.46 14.89 -6.72
N PRO A 235 19.48 15.69 -7.09
CA PRO A 235 20.66 15.22 -7.83
C PRO A 235 21.47 14.13 -7.10
N SER A 236 21.36 14.04 -5.77
CA SER A 236 22.00 12.99 -4.96
C SER A 236 21.56 11.56 -5.35
N TRP A 237 20.44 11.41 -6.06
CA TRP A 237 20.02 10.12 -6.59
C TRP A 237 20.92 9.58 -7.69
N ILE A 238 21.67 10.42 -8.41
CA ILE A 238 22.53 9.98 -9.52
C ILE A 238 23.51 8.91 -9.02
N SER A 239 24.30 9.23 -7.99
CA SER A 239 25.28 8.29 -7.40
C SER A 239 24.62 7.04 -6.79
N THR A 240 23.41 7.19 -6.22
CA THR A 240 22.64 6.05 -5.71
C THR A 240 22.21 5.10 -6.83
N ILE A 241 21.66 5.63 -7.93
CA ILE A 241 21.19 4.84 -9.07
C ILE A 241 22.37 4.16 -9.78
N GLU A 242 23.51 4.84 -9.93
CA GLU A 242 24.73 4.26 -10.47
C GLU A 242 25.22 3.05 -9.66
N ILE A 243 25.21 3.16 -8.33
CA ILE A 243 25.57 2.04 -7.46
C ILE A 243 24.56 0.91 -7.60
N ILE A 244 23.25 1.19 -7.53
CA ILE A 244 22.18 0.19 -7.68
C ILE A 244 22.34 -0.59 -8.99
N ARG A 245 22.58 0.12 -10.10
CA ARG A 245 22.87 -0.48 -11.41
C ARG A 245 24.10 -1.37 -11.36
N LYS A 246 25.21 -0.86 -10.81
CA LYS A 246 26.49 -1.58 -10.75
C LYS A 246 26.38 -2.88 -9.95
N VAL A 247 25.60 -2.89 -8.87
CA VAL A 247 25.50 -4.03 -7.95
C VAL A 247 24.41 -5.02 -8.35
N GLY A 248 23.52 -4.62 -9.26
CA GLY A 248 22.47 -5.47 -9.83
C GLY A 248 21.39 -5.90 -8.83
N ILE A 249 21.19 -5.14 -7.75
CA ILE A 249 20.15 -5.44 -6.76
C ILE A 249 18.80 -4.92 -7.30
N PRO A 250 17.73 -5.74 -7.27
CA PRO A 250 16.39 -5.27 -7.63
C PRO A 250 16.00 -4.04 -6.79
N ALA A 251 15.52 -2.98 -7.46
CA ALA A 251 15.12 -1.74 -6.81
C ALA A 251 13.71 -1.32 -7.27
N ILE A 252 12.88 -0.95 -6.31
CA ILE A 252 11.53 -0.43 -6.53
C ILE A 252 11.48 1.01 -6.02
N PHE A 253 10.96 1.90 -6.85
CA PHE A 253 10.80 3.31 -6.54
C PHE A 253 9.33 3.69 -6.60
N THR A 254 8.90 4.56 -5.72
CA THR A 254 7.60 5.23 -5.80
C THR A 254 7.82 6.74 -5.74
N ASP A 255 6.88 7.51 -6.28
CA ASP A 255 6.94 8.97 -6.27
C ASP A 255 5.60 9.57 -5.87
N PHE A 256 5.59 10.88 -5.61
CA PHE A 256 4.44 11.60 -5.08
C PHE A 256 3.22 11.55 -6.03
N CYS A 257 3.45 11.64 -7.33
CA CYS A 257 2.41 11.60 -8.36
C CYS A 257 2.90 10.90 -9.65
N GLU A 258 1.98 10.68 -10.59
CA GLU A 258 2.27 10.00 -11.87
C GLU A 258 3.30 10.78 -12.70
N GLU A 259 3.19 12.10 -12.75
CA GLU A 259 4.14 12.98 -13.47
C GLU A 259 5.55 12.88 -12.88
N ALA A 260 5.66 12.94 -11.54
CA ALA A 260 6.94 12.80 -10.86
C ALA A 260 7.56 11.41 -11.13
N ALA A 261 6.74 10.37 -11.17
CA ALA A 261 7.20 9.02 -11.46
C ALA A 261 7.62 8.84 -12.94
N HIS A 262 6.96 9.51 -13.89
CA HIS A 262 7.40 9.57 -15.29
C HIS A 262 8.74 10.29 -15.45
N LEU A 263 8.94 11.41 -14.75
CA LEU A 263 10.22 12.11 -14.73
C LEU A 263 11.32 11.24 -14.11
N ALA A 264 11.03 10.60 -12.98
CA ALA A 264 11.93 9.66 -12.33
C ALA A 264 12.33 8.50 -13.27
N SER A 265 11.38 7.92 -14.00
CA SER A 265 11.65 6.89 -15.02
C SER A 265 12.62 7.39 -16.09
N SER A 266 12.43 8.63 -16.56
CA SER A 266 13.30 9.25 -17.57
C SER A 266 14.72 9.48 -17.04
N CYS A 267 14.85 9.95 -15.79
CA CYS A 267 16.14 10.10 -15.12
C CYS A 267 16.86 8.76 -14.97
N ILE A 268 16.17 7.71 -14.47
CA ILE A 268 16.74 6.38 -14.33
C ILE A 268 17.20 5.84 -15.68
N ALA A 269 16.39 5.96 -16.72
CA ALA A 269 16.77 5.49 -18.05
C ALA A 269 17.99 6.23 -18.60
N SER A 270 18.09 7.55 -18.37
CA SER A 270 19.25 8.35 -18.76
C SER A 270 20.53 7.93 -18.03
N ILE A 271 20.47 7.75 -16.70
CA ILE A 271 21.62 7.36 -15.87
C ILE A 271 22.05 5.92 -16.18
N THR A 272 21.09 5.02 -16.39
CA THR A 272 21.37 3.59 -16.57
C THR A 272 21.56 3.18 -18.03
N GLY A 273 21.18 4.03 -18.99
CA GLY A 273 21.15 3.67 -20.41
C GLY A 273 20.25 2.47 -20.70
N GLN A 274 19.29 2.16 -19.83
CA GLN A 274 18.40 1.00 -19.92
C GLN A 274 16.96 1.41 -19.55
N PRO A 275 15.93 0.88 -20.22
CA PRO A 275 14.55 1.09 -19.80
C PRO A 275 14.26 0.39 -18.47
N LEU A 276 13.20 0.83 -17.79
CA LEU A 276 12.71 0.13 -16.60
C LEU A 276 12.27 -1.29 -16.95
N ARG A 277 12.63 -2.26 -16.10
CA ARG A 277 12.24 -3.67 -16.28
C ARG A 277 10.74 -3.87 -16.09
N VAL A 278 10.15 -3.12 -15.16
CA VAL A 278 8.70 -3.13 -14.90
C VAL A 278 8.15 -1.78 -15.37
N PRO A 279 7.11 -1.75 -16.20
CA PRO A 279 6.49 -0.51 -16.66
C PRO A 279 5.97 0.33 -15.48
N LEU A 280 5.95 1.65 -15.67
CA LEU A 280 5.37 2.55 -14.68
C LEU A 280 3.88 2.20 -14.48
N ALA A 281 3.46 2.11 -13.22
CA ALA A 281 2.09 1.81 -12.85
C ALA A 281 1.64 2.73 -11.71
N VAL A 282 0.38 3.16 -11.76
CA VAL A 282 -0.25 3.93 -10.69
C VAL A 282 -0.37 3.05 -9.46
N HIS A 283 0.00 3.59 -8.30
CA HIS A 283 -0.09 2.85 -7.04
C HIS A 283 -1.55 2.44 -6.78
N PRO A 284 -1.87 1.14 -6.67
CA PRO A 284 -3.28 0.66 -6.66
C PRO A 284 -4.07 1.12 -5.42
N ILE A 285 -3.38 1.57 -4.38
CA ILE A 285 -3.98 1.99 -3.09
C ILE A 285 -4.08 3.52 -2.96
N ARG A 286 -3.21 4.29 -3.64
CA ARG A 286 -3.17 5.76 -3.53
C ARG A 286 -3.76 6.41 -4.78
N GLN A 287 -5.01 6.06 -5.08
CA GLN A 287 -5.80 6.70 -6.13
C GLN A 287 -6.74 7.69 -5.44
N ALA A 288 -6.22 8.88 -5.15
CA ALA A 288 -7.03 10.01 -4.70
C ALA A 288 -7.29 10.93 -5.89
#